data_AF-A0A0L8GID3-F1
#
_entry.id   AF-A0A0L8GID3-F1
#
_cell.length_a   1.000
_cell.length_b   1.000
_cell.length_c   1.000
_cell.angle_alpha   90.00
_cell.angle_beta   90.00
_cell.angle_gamma   90.00
#
_symmetry.space_group_name_H-M   'P 1'
#
loop_
_entity.id
_entity.type
_entity.pdbx_description
1 polymer ?
#
loop_
_entity_poly.entity_id
_entity_poly.type
_entity_poly.pdbx_seq_one_letter_code
_entity_poly.pdbx_strand_id
1 'polypeptide(L)'
;MIGGDGVEIEIDETVLVHRKYQRSRIIKTVWLFSGLERLTKRAFMVPLLTECGEGNRRDVDTFIPIIRRYIRPRSIIYSDCWCAYSNLSSMGYTHNQVNQSEHFVDPHNPAIHTQNIKRLWGSLKSALFVPE
;
A
#
# COMPACT_ATOMS: atom_id res chain seq x y z
N MET A 1 -1.20 14.78 5.29
CA MET A 1 -0.27 13.78 5.86
C MET A 1 -0.92 13.04 7.00
N ILE A 2 -0.68 11.74 7.04
CA ILE A 2 -0.93 10.81 8.15
C ILE A 2 0.42 10.49 8.83
N GLY A 3 0.39 9.87 9.99
CA GLY A 3 1.56 9.45 10.75
C GLY A 3 1.99 10.48 11.78
N GLY A 4 3.10 10.16 12.43
CA GLY A 4 3.72 10.91 13.51
C GLY A 4 4.49 9.97 14.42
N ASP A 5 5.09 10.54 15.47
CA ASP A 5 5.87 9.78 16.44
C ASP A 5 5.02 8.66 17.07
N GLY A 6 5.49 7.42 16.97
CA GLY A 6 4.79 6.24 17.48
C GLY A 6 3.50 5.87 16.75
N VAL A 7 3.15 6.55 15.64
CA VAL A 7 1.94 6.23 14.87
C VAL A 7 2.23 5.10 13.89
N GLU A 8 1.42 4.05 13.99
CA GLU A 8 1.50 2.86 13.14
C GLU A 8 0.73 3.04 11.83
N ILE A 9 1.41 2.80 10.71
CA ILE A 9 0.87 2.89 9.36
C ILE A 9 1.18 1.63 8.59
N GLU A 10 0.15 1.03 7.98
CA GLU A 10 0.32 -0.01 6.97
C GLU A 10 0.41 0.65 5.59
N ILE A 11 1.34 0.21 4.75
CA ILE A 11 1.43 0.60 3.33
C ILE A 11 1.35 -0.65 2.45
N ASP A 12 0.74 -0.51 1.28
CA ASP A 12 0.57 -1.59 0.31
C ASP A 12 0.14 -1.02 -1.05
N GLU A 13 0.44 -1.76 -2.11
CA GLU A 13 -0.08 -1.52 -3.45
C GLU A 13 -1.30 -2.38 -3.74
N THR A 14 -2.22 -1.83 -4.54
CA THR A 14 -3.29 -2.63 -5.11
C THR A 14 -3.57 -2.24 -6.54
N VAL A 15 -4.00 -3.21 -7.34
CA VAL A 15 -4.45 -2.97 -8.70
C VAL A 15 -5.97 -2.99 -8.77
N LEU A 16 -6.53 -1.93 -9.37
CA LEU A 16 -7.92 -1.88 -9.81
C LEU A 16 -7.99 -2.34 -11.26
N VAL A 17 -8.78 -3.38 -11.51
CA VAL A 17 -8.96 -3.96 -12.85
C VAL A 17 -10.41 -3.83 -13.24
N HIS A 18 -10.69 -3.03 -14.26
CA HIS A 18 -12.03 -2.94 -14.84
C HIS A 18 -12.15 -3.92 -16.02
N ARG A 19 -13.14 -4.82 -15.96
CA ARG A 19 -13.46 -5.79 -17.03
C ARG A 19 -14.76 -5.42 -17.73
N LYS A 20 -14.82 -5.62 -19.05
CA LYS A 20 -16.06 -5.48 -19.81
C LYS A 20 -17.12 -6.42 -19.23
N TYR A 21 -18.24 -5.85 -18.80
CA TYR A 21 -19.34 -6.58 -18.12
C TYR A 21 -18.89 -7.39 -16.88
N GLN A 22 -17.82 -6.97 -16.17
CA GLN A 22 -17.21 -7.69 -15.05
C GLN A 22 -16.72 -9.13 -15.33
N ARG A 23 -16.87 -9.63 -16.57
CA ARG A 23 -16.60 -11.04 -16.94
C ARG A 23 -15.67 -11.20 -18.14
N SER A 24 -15.58 -10.18 -19.00
CA SER A 24 -14.88 -10.26 -20.28
C SER A 24 -13.54 -9.50 -20.23
N ARG A 25 -13.09 -8.99 -21.39
CA ARG A 25 -11.78 -8.35 -21.58
C ARG A 25 -11.48 -7.30 -20.51
N ILE A 26 -10.25 -7.29 -20.00
CA ILE A 26 -9.74 -6.19 -19.16
C ILE A 26 -9.72 -4.92 -20.04
N ILE A 27 -10.44 -3.89 -19.59
CA ILE A 27 -10.53 -2.60 -20.28
C ILE A 27 -9.52 -1.63 -19.71
N LYS A 28 -9.38 -1.57 -18.39
CA LYS A 28 -8.53 -0.60 -17.71
C LYS A 28 -7.90 -1.20 -16.47
N THR A 29 -6.63 -0.90 -16.27
CA THR A 29 -5.87 -1.29 -15.09
C THR A 29 -5.27 -0.02 -14.48
N VAL A 30 -5.55 0.22 -13.20
CA VAL A 30 -4.97 1.34 -12.45
C VAL A 30 -4.29 0.79 -11.21
N TRP A 31 -3.00 1.01 -11.09
CA TRP A 31 -2.26 0.74 -9.86
C TRP A 31 -2.50 1.86 -8.86
N LEU A 32 -2.69 1.50 -7.61
CA LEU A 32 -2.83 2.41 -6.49
C LEU A 32 -1.73 2.09 -5.48
N PHE A 33 -1.10 3.14 -4.96
CA PHE A 33 -0.31 3.07 -3.75
C PHE A 33 -1.04 3.78 -2.61
N SER A 34 -0.85 3.29 -1.40
CA SER A 34 -1.74 3.65 -0.32
C SER A 34 -1.14 3.39 1.05
N GLY A 35 -1.65 4.13 2.03
CA GLY A 35 -1.29 3.94 3.42
C GLY A 35 -2.50 4.12 4.34
N LEU A 36 -2.50 3.39 5.46
CA LEU A 36 -3.58 3.34 6.44
C LEU A 36 -3.00 3.46 7.85
N GLU A 37 -3.42 4.49 8.60
CA GLU A 37 -3.19 4.56 10.06
C GLU A 37 -4.05 3.50 10.77
N ARG A 38 -3.40 2.65 11.57
CA ARG A 38 -4.09 1.52 12.22
C ARG A 38 -5.16 1.95 13.23
N LEU A 39 -4.90 2.98 14.02
CA LEU A 39 -5.81 3.40 15.10
C LEU A 39 -6.96 4.27 14.60
N THR A 40 -6.64 5.36 13.89
CA THR A 40 -7.62 6.36 13.44
C THR A 40 -8.38 5.92 12.19
N LYS A 41 -7.89 4.89 11.49
CA LYS A 41 -8.38 4.42 10.19
C LYS A 41 -8.32 5.48 9.08
N ARG A 42 -7.51 6.52 9.25
CA ARG A 42 -7.24 7.49 8.18
C ARG A 42 -6.37 6.85 7.12
N ALA A 43 -6.77 6.98 5.86
CA ALA A 43 -6.05 6.42 4.75
C ALA A 43 -5.78 7.45 3.66
N PHE A 44 -4.76 7.19 2.85
CA PHE A 44 -4.57 7.85 1.56
C PHE A 44 -4.48 6.79 0.46
N MET A 45 -4.88 7.17 -0.75
CA MET A 45 -4.76 6.36 -1.97
C MET A 45 -4.31 7.28 -3.09
N VAL A 46 -3.25 6.90 -3.78
CA VAL A 46 -2.66 7.66 -4.88
C VAL A 46 -2.55 6.75 -6.09
N PRO A 47 -3.15 7.11 -7.23
CA PRO A 47 -3.04 6.31 -8.42
C PRO A 47 -1.64 6.49 -9.04
N LEU A 48 -0.99 5.37 -9.33
CA LEU A 48 0.27 5.31 -10.06
C LEU A 48 -0.05 5.35 -11.56
N LEU A 49 -0.53 6.50 -12.06
CA LEU A 49 -0.88 6.69 -13.47
C LEU A 49 0.36 6.95 -14.33
N THR A 50 0.26 6.52 -15.57
CA THR A 50 1.26 6.53 -16.66
C THR A 50 1.67 7.92 -17.19
N GLU A 51 1.69 8.98 -16.38
CA GLU A 51 2.64 10.09 -16.67
C GLU A 51 4.10 9.60 -16.57
N CYS A 52 4.22 8.45 -15.94
CA CYS A 52 5.38 7.64 -15.81
C CYS A 52 5.27 6.45 -16.80
N GLY A 53 5.71 6.63 -18.06
CA GLY A 53 5.46 5.73 -19.21
C GLY A 53 5.59 4.20 -19.01
N GLU A 54 5.05 3.44 -19.98
CA GLU A 54 4.96 1.96 -20.00
C GLU A 54 6.33 1.28 -19.76
N GLY A 55 6.61 1.01 -18.49
CA GLY A 55 7.89 0.44 -18.07
C GLY A 55 8.06 0.52 -16.57
N ASN A 56 7.45 -0.45 -15.86
CA ASN A 56 7.88 -0.94 -14.55
C ASN A 56 8.27 0.11 -13.48
N ARG A 57 7.35 1.01 -13.09
CA ARG A 57 7.59 2.05 -12.03
C ARG A 57 7.21 1.58 -10.63
N ARG A 58 7.54 0.33 -10.38
CA ARG A 58 7.39 -0.36 -9.12
C ARG A 58 8.76 -0.32 -8.44
N ASP A 59 9.27 0.89 -8.25
CA ASP A 59 10.66 1.18 -7.87
C ASP A 59 10.74 2.18 -6.71
N VAL A 60 11.91 2.24 -6.10
CA VAL A 60 12.23 3.12 -4.96
C VAL A 60 11.89 4.59 -5.30
N ASP A 61 12.24 5.03 -6.50
CA ASP A 61 12.12 6.43 -6.94
C ASP A 61 10.66 6.89 -7.07
N THR A 62 9.72 5.95 -7.25
CA THR A 62 8.29 6.24 -7.25
C THR A 62 7.71 6.28 -5.83
N PHE A 63 8.03 5.30 -4.98
CA PHE A 63 7.39 5.19 -3.67
C PHE A 63 7.94 6.16 -2.63
N ILE A 64 9.25 6.39 -2.61
CA ILE A 64 9.89 7.23 -1.59
C ILE A 64 9.33 8.66 -1.58
N PRO A 65 9.16 9.36 -2.73
CA PRO A 65 8.53 10.68 -2.74
C PRO A 65 7.09 10.66 -2.22
N ILE A 66 6.31 9.63 -2.58
CA ILE A 66 4.91 9.50 -2.13
C ILE A 66 4.88 9.27 -0.61
N ILE A 67 5.70 8.36 -0.09
CA ILE A 67 5.80 8.10 1.35
C ILE A 67 6.14 9.39 2.10
N ARG A 68 7.16 10.14 1.68
CA ARG A 68 7.54 11.41 2.33
C ARG A 68 6.46 12.50 2.22
N ARG A 69 5.67 12.48 1.14
CA ARG A 69 4.58 13.44 0.92
C ARG A 69 3.38 13.17 1.82
N TYR A 70 3.08 11.90 2.10
CA TYR A 70 1.85 11.49 2.77
C TYR A 70 2.05 10.98 4.20
N ILE A 71 3.23 10.50 4.55
CA ILE A 71 3.56 9.92 5.87
C ILE A 71 4.54 10.84 6.60
N ARG A 72 4.23 11.19 7.85
CA ARG A 72 5.13 11.99 8.70
C ARG A 72 6.35 11.18 9.11
N PRO A 73 7.55 11.79 9.21
CA PRO A 73 8.73 11.15 9.80
C PRO A 73 8.44 10.61 11.20
N ARG A 74 9.26 9.64 11.64
CA ARG A 74 9.14 8.93 12.93
C ARG A 74 7.89 8.06 13.09
N SER A 75 7.16 7.86 11.99
CA SER A 75 6.08 6.86 11.94
C SER A 75 6.66 5.45 11.93
N ILE A 76 5.86 4.50 12.42
CA ILE A 76 6.14 3.07 12.34
C ILE A 76 5.40 2.54 11.10
N ILE A 77 6.14 2.12 10.08
CA ILE A 77 5.61 1.63 8.81
C ILE A 77 5.63 0.10 8.78
N TYR A 78 4.52 -0.50 8.39
CA TYR A 78 4.37 -1.92 8.11
C TYR A 78 4.16 -2.13 6.61
N SER A 79 5.00 -2.92 5.97
CA SER A 79 4.88 -3.26 4.55
C SER A 79 5.16 -4.75 4.31
N ASP A 80 5.05 -5.17 3.05
CA ASP A 80 5.68 -6.41 2.60
C ASP A 80 7.22 -6.28 2.54
N CYS A 81 7.89 -7.41 2.28
CA CYS A 81 9.35 -7.50 2.13
C CYS A 81 9.85 -6.99 0.78
N TRP A 82 9.26 -5.93 0.23
CA TRP A 82 9.68 -5.43 -1.07
C TRP A 82 10.91 -4.52 -1.00
N CYS A 83 11.85 -4.71 -1.94
CA CYS A 83 13.13 -4.01 -1.96
C CYS A 83 12.99 -2.49 -2.08
N ALA A 84 11.89 -2.00 -2.67
CA ALA A 84 11.59 -0.59 -2.79
C ALA A 84 11.53 0.14 -1.44
N TYR A 85 11.26 -0.60 -0.36
CA TYR A 85 11.08 -0.09 1.00
C TYR A 85 12.32 -0.22 1.89
N SER A 86 13.39 -0.85 1.39
CA SER A 86 14.59 -1.17 2.20
C SER A 86 15.24 0.03 2.89
N ASN A 87 15.12 1.23 2.31
CA ASN A 87 15.74 2.45 2.83
C ASN A 87 14.84 3.26 3.79
N LEU A 88 13.65 2.78 4.16
CA LEU A 88 12.76 3.55 5.04
C LEU A 88 13.39 3.83 6.42
N SER A 89 14.14 2.87 6.97
CA SER A 89 14.82 3.04 8.25
C SER A 89 15.83 4.19 8.26
N SER A 90 16.62 4.33 7.18
CA SER A 90 17.61 5.42 7.07
C SER A 90 16.96 6.79 6.85
N MET A 91 15.68 6.81 6.45
CA MET A 91 14.89 8.03 6.24
C MET A 91 14.13 8.51 7.48
N GLY A 92 14.35 7.88 8.63
CA GLY A 92 13.73 8.27 9.90
C GLY A 92 12.35 7.65 10.14
N TYR A 93 12.04 6.53 9.51
CA TYR A 93 10.89 5.69 9.84
C TYR A 93 11.34 4.47 10.63
N THR A 94 10.48 3.93 11.49
CA THR A 94 10.66 2.57 11.99
C THR A 94 9.98 1.64 11.01
N HIS A 95 10.72 0.72 10.38
CA HIS A 95 10.16 -0.13 9.33
C HIS A 95 10.09 -1.58 9.78
N ASN A 96 8.87 -2.13 9.81
CA ASN A 96 8.58 -3.53 10.06
C ASN A 96 8.08 -4.17 8.77
N GLN A 97 8.57 -5.36 8.46
CA GLN A 97 8.23 -6.06 7.22
C GLN A 97 7.64 -7.42 7.54
N VAL A 98 6.69 -7.85 6.72
CA VAL A 98 6.17 -9.22 6.74
C VAL A 98 6.43 -9.88 5.39
N ASN A 99 7.01 -11.08 5.40
CA ASN A 99 7.21 -11.84 4.18
C ASN A 99 5.89 -12.50 3.76
N GLN A 100 5.14 -11.81 2.91
CA GLN A 100 3.80 -12.25 2.50
C GLN A 100 3.79 -13.51 1.61
N SER A 101 4.94 -13.94 1.06
CA SER A 101 5.00 -15.22 0.33
C SER A 101 5.06 -16.42 1.27
N GLU A 102 5.49 -16.23 2.51
CA GLU A 102 5.64 -17.29 3.51
C GLU A 102 4.54 -17.19 4.57
N HIS A 103 4.26 -15.98 5.06
CA HIS A 103 3.35 -15.74 6.17
C HIS A 103 2.51 -14.47 5.97
N PHE A 104 1.21 -14.55 6.28
CA PHE A 104 0.30 -13.39 6.20
C PHE A 104 0.42 -12.43 7.41
N VAL A 105 1.01 -12.93 8.49
CA VAL A 105 1.30 -12.26 9.76
C VAL A 105 2.65 -12.80 10.20
N ASP A 106 3.52 -11.95 10.75
CA ASP A 106 4.82 -12.42 11.23
C ASP A 106 4.67 -13.51 12.31
N PRO A 107 5.39 -14.64 12.20
CA PRO A 107 5.23 -15.78 13.09
C PRO A 107 5.75 -15.54 14.51
N HIS A 108 6.65 -14.57 14.69
CA HIS A 108 7.27 -14.25 15.97
C HIS A 108 6.61 -13.05 16.64
N ASN A 109 6.05 -12.13 15.86
CA ASN A 109 5.34 -10.97 16.36
C ASN A 109 4.02 -10.74 15.59
N PRO A 110 2.87 -11.17 16.14
CA PRO A 110 1.59 -11.09 15.44
C PRO A 110 1.11 -9.64 15.18
N ALA A 111 1.73 -8.62 15.78
CA ALA A 111 1.44 -7.23 15.48
C ALA A 111 2.02 -6.76 14.13
N ILE A 112 2.96 -7.51 13.54
CA ILE A 112 3.56 -7.17 12.25
C ILE A 112 2.74 -7.81 11.12
N HIS A 113 1.92 -6.99 10.47
CA HIS A 113 1.07 -7.40 9.35
C HIS A 113 0.56 -6.20 8.53
N THR A 114 0.01 -6.46 7.35
CA THR A 114 -0.67 -5.48 6.47
C THR A 114 -2.14 -5.85 6.20
N GLN A 115 -2.76 -6.59 7.12
CA GLN A 115 -4.12 -7.12 6.92
C GLN A 115 -5.20 -6.04 6.89
N ASN A 116 -5.05 -4.94 7.63
CA ASN A 116 -6.07 -3.90 7.66
C ASN A 116 -6.18 -3.20 6.31
N ILE A 117 -5.03 -2.87 5.71
CA ILE A 117 -4.99 -2.22 4.40
C ILE A 117 -5.45 -3.16 3.28
N LYS A 118 -5.13 -4.47 3.36
CA LYS A 118 -5.68 -5.48 2.44
C LYS A 118 -7.18 -5.61 2.51
N ARG A 119 -7.77 -5.57 3.71
CA ARG A 119 -9.24 -5.55 3.89
C ARG A 119 -9.87 -4.31 3.27
N LEU A 120 -9.24 -3.14 3.45
CA LEU A 120 -9.68 -1.89 2.82
C LEU A 120 -9.72 -2.03 1.28
N TRP A 121 -8.75 -2.72 0.67
CA TRP A 121 -8.78 -3.03 -0.77
C TRP A 121 -9.92 -3.92 -1.18
N GLY A 122 -10.23 -4.94 -0.37
CA GLY A 122 -11.41 -5.78 -0.60
C GLY A 122 -12.69 -4.93 -0.66
N SER A 123 -12.92 -4.10 0.35
CA SER A 123 -14.09 -3.22 0.41
C SER A 123 -14.14 -2.22 -0.74
N LEU A 124 -13.01 -1.59 -1.08
CA LEU A 124 -12.93 -0.66 -2.21
C LEU A 124 -13.30 -1.33 -3.53
N LYS A 125 -12.72 -2.50 -3.82
CA LYS A 125 -12.98 -3.24 -5.05
C LYS A 125 -14.44 -3.68 -5.10
N SER A 126 -14.99 -4.19 -4.01
CA SER A 126 -16.41 -4.58 -3.95
C SER A 126 -17.34 -3.40 -4.23
N ALA A 127 -17.07 -2.22 -3.68
CA ALA A 127 -17.87 -1.01 -3.92
C ALA A 127 -17.76 -0.48 -5.36
N LEU A 128 -16.61 -0.66 -6.02
CA LEU A 128 -16.40 -0.23 -7.40
C LEU A 128 -16.93 -1.21 -8.44
N PHE A 129 -17.17 -2.47 -8.06
CA PHE A 129 -17.62 -3.54 -8.97
C PHE A 129 -19.01 -4.06 -8.63
N VAL A 130 -19.86 -3.24 -8.01
CA VAL A 130 -21.27 -3.58 -7.76
C VAL A 130 -21.94 -3.94 -9.08
N PRO A 131 -22.54 -5.14 -9.23
CA PRO A 131 -23.36 -5.45 -10.38
C PRO A 131 -24.61 -4.56 -10.33
N GLU A 132 -24.88 -3.82 -11.41
CA GLU A 132 -26.19 -3.18 -11.64
C GLU A 132 -27.33 -4.21 -11.55
#